data_AF-A0A0E0JAR9-F1
#
_entry.id   AF-A0A0E0JAR9-F1
#
_cell.length_a   1.000
_cell.length_b   1.000
_cell.length_c   1.000
_cell.angle_alpha   90.00
_cell.angle_beta   90.00
_cell.angle_gamma   90.00
#
_symmetry.space_group_name_H-M   'P 1'
#
loop_
_entity.id
_entity.type
_entity.pdbx_description
1 polymer ?
#
loop_
_entity_poly.entity_id
_entity_poly.type
_entity_poly.pdbx_seq_one_letter_code
_entity_poly.pdbx_strand_id
1 'polypeptide(L)'
;MAAPVLVVVRLDAAAVDPATVAYLRDLVGALNGKTFQLACDSQIAAADAGMFRLRPEPSLLAGVPDSVASAINALEELLRQGSPALAAYERHTTFLRRARQEEAVGAAMADVVPVNNLINDLQDALEARRAQLVAAQSAKRQVFAEITAAARSPAVFTEESCAWAAAELAALLTRLGQAQEREAEVEMAMARMMPSFLVMFWHLGIAKARVVCDGAMRFEESVSVLREYMA
;
A
#
# COMPACT_ATOMS: atom_id res chain seq x y z
N MET A 1 -24.22 -40.27 -12.16
CA MET A 1 -23.86 -39.28 -13.21
C MET A 1 -22.79 -39.93 -14.08
N ALA A 2 -23.21 -40.52 -15.21
CA ALA A 2 -22.29 -41.20 -16.12
C ALA A 2 -21.45 -40.17 -16.88
N ALA A 3 -20.13 -40.35 -16.90
CA ALA A 3 -19.23 -39.54 -17.72
C ALA A 3 -19.57 -39.74 -19.20
N PRO A 4 -19.65 -38.67 -20.02
CA PRO A 4 -19.89 -38.83 -21.44
C PRO A 4 -18.71 -39.57 -22.07
N VAL A 5 -19.02 -40.69 -22.73
CA VAL A 5 -18.05 -41.45 -23.53
C VAL A 5 -17.66 -40.57 -24.72
N LEU A 6 -16.46 -39.98 -24.67
CA LEU A 6 -15.85 -39.30 -25.81
C LEU A 6 -15.47 -40.37 -26.84
N VAL A 7 -16.38 -40.64 -27.78
CA VAL A 7 -16.06 -41.43 -28.97
C VAL A 7 -15.10 -40.58 -29.81
N VAL A 8 -13.80 -40.87 -29.69
CA VAL A 8 -12.77 -40.28 -30.55
C VAL A 8 -12.89 -40.94 -31.92
N VAL A 9 -13.79 -40.41 -32.76
CA VAL A 9 -13.82 -40.72 -34.18
C VAL A 9 -12.50 -40.22 -34.75
N ARG A 10 -11.62 -41.14 -35.17
CA ARG A 10 -10.39 -40.76 -35.85
C ARG A 10 -10.77 -40.19 -37.22
N LEU A 11 -10.43 -38.93 -37.43
CA LEU A 11 -10.56 -38.24 -38.72
C LEU A 11 -9.78 -39.04 -39.77
N ASP A 12 -10.45 -39.40 -40.87
CA ASP A 12 -9.78 -39.94 -42.03
C ASP A 12 -9.03 -38.79 -42.73
N ALA A 13 -7.71 -38.75 -42.55
CA ALA A 13 -6.87 -37.64 -43.00
C ALA A 13 -6.89 -37.46 -44.53
N ALA A 14 -7.37 -38.46 -45.29
CA ALA A 14 -7.56 -38.37 -46.74
C ALA A 14 -8.82 -37.58 -47.15
N ALA A 15 -9.78 -37.40 -46.24
CA ALA A 15 -11.08 -36.75 -46.50
C ALA A 15 -11.16 -35.30 -46.03
N VAL A 16 -10.15 -34.81 -45.30
CA VAL A 16 -10.12 -33.47 -44.68
C VAL A 16 -9.03 -32.64 -45.32
N ASP A 17 -9.37 -31.41 -45.68
CA ASP A 17 -8.42 -30.47 -46.28
C ASP A 17 -7.18 -30.24 -45.38
N PRO A 18 -5.95 -30.25 -45.95
CA PRO A 18 -4.73 -30.04 -45.17
C PRO A 18 -4.68 -28.71 -44.39
N ALA A 19 -5.32 -27.64 -44.89
CA ALA A 19 -5.39 -26.37 -44.17
C ALA A 19 -6.31 -26.49 -42.94
N THR A 20 -7.42 -27.23 -43.04
CA THR A 20 -8.28 -27.54 -41.89
C THR A 20 -7.53 -28.35 -40.83
N VAL A 21 -6.70 -29.33 -41.23
CA VAL A 21 -5.86 -30.09 -40.27
C VAL A 21 -4.83 -29.18 -39.59
N ALA A 22 -4.21 -28.25 -40.32
CA ALA A 22 -3.26 -27.29 -39.76
C ALA A 22 -3.94 -26.33 -38.76
N TYR A 23 -5.12 -25.81 -39.09
CA TYR A 23 -5.94 -24.99 -38.22
C TYR A 23 -6.29 -25.71 -36.91
N LEU A 24 -6.82 -26.94 -37.00
CA LEU A 24 -7.19 -27.71 -35.82
C LEU A 24 -5.99 -27.98 -34.90
N ARG A 25 -4.81 -28.24 -35.48
CA ARG A 25 -3.58 -28.44 -34.71
C ARG A 25 -3.13 -27.17 -34.00
N ASP A 26 -3.19 -26.01 -34.66
CA ASP A 26 -2.85 -24.70 -34.06
C ASP A 26 -3.85 -24.35 -32.95
N LEU A 27 -5.15 -24.53 -33.18
CA LEU A 27 -6.20 -24.25 -32.20
C LEU A 27 -6.09 -25.15 -30.97
N VAL A 28 -5.93 -26.46 -31.17
CA VAL A 28 -5.69 -27.41 -30.06
C VAL A 28 -4.41 -27.07 -29.33
N GLY A 29 -3.33 -26.74 -30.04
CA GLY A 29 -2.06 -26.32 -29.45
C GLY A 29 -2.20 -25.06 -28.61
N ALA A 30 -2.97 -24.07 -29.08
CA ALA A 30 -3.18 -22.81 -28.40
C ALA A 30 -4.08 -22.92 -27.15
N LEU A 31 -4.99 -23.91 -27.13
CA LEU A 31 -5.87 -24.19 -26.00
C LEU A 31 -5.32 -25.23 -25.02
N ASN A 32 -4.32 -26.02 -25.44
CA ASN A 32 -3.81 -27.12 -24.63
C ASN A 32 -3.28 -26.63 -23.26
N GLY A 33 -3.80 -27.23 -22.18
CA GLY A 33 -3.43 -26.88 -20.81
C GLY A 33 -4.00 -25.55 -20.30
N LYS A 34 -4.80 -24.82 -21.08
CA LYS A 34 -5.43 -23.57 -20.64
C LYS A 34 -6.82 -23.82 -20.05
N THR A 35 -7.13 -23.10 -18.98
CA THR A 35 -8.51 -22.91 -18.52
C THR A 35 -9.21 -21.89 -19.42
N PHE A 36 -10.55 -21.81 -19.32
CA PHE A 36 -11.32 -20.79 -20.04
C PHE A 36 -10.82 -19.37 -19.76
N GLN A 37 -10.51 -19.04 -18.51
CA GLN A 37 -9.94 -17.74 -18.12
C GLN A 37 -8.61 -17.47 -18.82
N LEU A 38 -7.67 -18.42 -18.78
CA LEU A 38 -6.36 -18.28 -19.44
C LEU A 38 -6.49 -18.15 -20.95
N ALA A 39 -7.49 -18.79 -21.56
CA ALA A 39 -7.79 -18.66 -22.98
C ALA A 39 -8.33 -17.26 -23.30
N CYS A 40 -9.27 -16.73 -22.50
CA CYS A 40 -9.75 -15.35 -22.65
C CYS A 40 -8.62 -14.33 -22.49
N ASP A 41 -7.81 -14.45 -21.43
CA ASP A 41 -6.70 -13.53 -21.15
C ASP A 41 -5.67 -13.55 -22.28
N SER A 42 -5.33 -14.74 -22.80
CA SER A 42 -4.44 -14.89 -23.96
C SER A 42 -4.99 -14.19 -25.20
N GLN A 43 -6.30 -14.21 -25.39
CA GLN A 43 -6.94 -13.64 -26.56
C GLN A 43 -7.07 -12.12 -26.48
N ILE A 44 -7.36 -11.59 -25.30
CA ILE A 44 -7.40 -10.15 -25.03
C ILE A 44 -5.99 -9.55 -25.19
N ALA A 45 -4.95 -10.27 -24.78
CA ALA A 45 -3.56 -9.84 -24.93
C ALA A 45 -3.02 -9.95 -26.37
N ALA A 46 -3.68 -10.71 -27.25
CA ALA A 46 -3.23 -10.90 -28.63
C ALA A 46 -3.59 -9.68 -29.48
N ALA A 47 -2.62 -8.89 -29.93
CA ALA A 47 -2.88 -7.67 -30.72
C ALA A 47 -3.54 -7.97 -32.09
N ASP A 48 -2.97 -8.91 -32.88
CA ASP A 48 -3.42 -9.15 -34.27
C ASP A 48 -3.48 -10.64 -34.67
N ALA A 49 -3.03 -11.55 -33.82
CA ALA A 49 -2.92 -12.99 -34.13
C ALA A 49 -3.56 -13.84 -33.03
N GLY A 50 -4.88 -13.68 -32.86
CA GLY A 50 -5.67 -14.50 -31.95
C GLY A 50 -5.69 -15.98 -32.34
N MET A 51 -6.22 -16.82 -31.45
CA MET A 51 -6.28 -18.29 -31.59
C MET A 51 -6.97 -18.81 -32.87
N PHE A 52 -7.66 -17.94 -33.62
CA PHE A 52 -8.42 -18.28 -34.82
C PHE A 52 -7.79 -17.79 -36.12
N ARG A 53 -6.52 -17.34 -36.10
CA ARG A 53 -5.82 -16.76 -37.25
C ARG A 53 -5.70 -17.66 -38.48
N LEU A 54 -5.65 -18.99 -38.28
CA LEU A 54 -5.51 -19.97 -39.37
C LEU A 54 -6.87 -20.48 -39.88
N ARG A 55 -7.98 -19.85 -39.50
CA ARG A 55 -9.31 -20.30 -39.92
C ARG A 55 -9.44 -20.27 -41.45
N PRO A 56 -9.81 -21.38 -42.10
CA PRO A 56 -10.04 -21.40 -43.55
C PRO A 56 -11.25 -20.54 -43.96
N GLU A 57 -11.07 -19.71 -44.99
CA GLU A 57 -12.13 -18.95 -45.68
C GLU A 57 -12.53 -19.69 -46.99
N PRO A 58 -13.81 -19.87 -47.33
CA PRO A 58 -15.01 -19.55 -46.55
C PRO A 58 -15.41 -20.76 -45.67
N SER A 59 -15.18 -20.70 -44.36
CA SER A 59 -15.79 -21.51 -43.28
C SER A 59 -16.00 -23.03 -43.50
N LEU A 60 -15.29 -23.67 -44.43
CA LEU A 60 -15.58 -25.05 -44.81
C LEU A 60 -14.74 -26.01 -43.97
N LEU A 61 -15.33 -26.47 -42.86
CA LEU A 61 -14.87 -27.67 -42.14
C LEU A 61 -15.31 -28.94 -42.90
N ALA A 62 -15.09 -28.96 -44.22
CA ALA A 62 -15.48 -30.07 -45.07
C ALA A 62 -14.75 -31.37 -44.64
N GLY A 63 -15.51 -32.45 -44.45
CA GLY A 63 -14.99 -33.73 -43.96
C GLY A 63 -14.77 -33.79 -42.43
N VAL A 64 -15.03 -32.72 -41.68
CA VAL A 64 -14.97 -32.70 -40.22
C VAL A 64 -16.33 -33.13 -39.64
N PRO A 65 -16.37 -34.00 -38.61
CA PRO A 65 -17.61 -34.37 -37.94
C PRO A 65 -18.38 -33.16 -37.39
N ASP A 66 -19.71 -33.20 -37.48
CA ASP A 66 -20.60 -32.11 -37.03
C ASP A 66 -20.38 -31.71 -35.56
N SER A 67 -20.03 -32.67 -34.70
CA SER A 67 -19.71 -32.42 -33.28
C SER A 67 -18.47 -31.56 -33.11
N VAL A 68 -17.44 -31.77 -33.92
CA VAL A 68 -16.20 -30.99 -33.91
C VAL A 68 -16.44 -29.60 -34.50
N ALA A 69 -17.21 -29.53 -35.59
CA ALA A 69 -17.60 -28.26 -36.19
C ALA A 69 -18.43 -27.40 -35.22
N SER A 70 -19.39 -28.01 -34.51
CA SER A 70 -20.17 -27.33 -33.47
C SER A 70 -19.30 -26.84 -32.32
N ALA A 71 -18.35 -27.65 -31.84
CA ALA A 71 -17.44 -27.24 -30.77
C ALA A 71 -16.55 -26.04 -31.17
N ILE A 72 -16.06 -26.01 -32.42
CA ILE A 72 -15.27 -24.89 -32.95
C ILE A 72 -16.10 -23.62 -33.01
N ASN A 73 -17.32 -23.70 -33.54
CA ASN A 73 -18.23 -22.55 -33.60
C ASN A 73 -18.52 -22.00 -32.20
N ALA A 74 -18.74 -22.87 -31.21
CA ALA A 74 -18.94 -22.45 -29.82
C ALA A 74 -17.69 -21.75 -29.23
N LEU A 75 -16.49 -22.27 -29.51
CA LEU A 75 -15.25 -21.63 -29.08
C LEU A 75 -15.05 -20.25 -29.71
N GLU A 76 -15.43 -20.09 -30.98
CA GLU A 76 -15.34 -18.81 -31.68
C GLU A 76 -16.37 -17.81 -31.17
N GLU A 77 -17.61 -18.24 -30.89
CA GLU A 77 -18.61 -17.37 -30.26
C GLU A 77 -18.14 -16.85 -28.90
N LEU A 78 -17.35 -17.64 -28.18
CA LEU A 78 -16.85 -17.28 -26.85
C LEU A 78 -15.54 -16.49 -26.86
N LEU A 79 -14.60 -16.85 -27.74
CA LEU A 79 -13.21 -16.41 -27.69
C LEU A 79 -12.79 -15.63 -28.93
N ARG A 80 -13.61 -15.47 -29.96
CA ARG A 80 -13.20 -14.64 -31.11
C ARG A 80 -13.09 -13.19 -30.67
N GLN A 81 -12.07 -12.48 -31.14
CA GLN A 81 -11.95 -11.05 -30.89
C GLN A 81 -13.18 -10.32 -31.44
N GLY A 82 -13.68 -9.36 -30.66
CA GLY A 82 -14.94 -8.67 -30.95
C GLY A 82 -16.20 -9.48 -30.61
N SER A 83 -16.10 -10.72 -30.12
CA SER A 83 -17.28 -11.46 -29.66
C SER A 83 -17.89 -10.81 -28.41
N PRO A 84 -19.23 -10.82 -28.27
CA PRO A 84 -19.90 -10.27 -27.09
C PRO A 84 -19.49 -10.96 -25.78
N ALA A 85 -19.21 -12.26 -25.83
CA ALA A 85 -18.80 -13.05 -24.68
C ALA A 85 -17.41 -12.64 -24.17
N LEU A 86 -16.43 -12.51 -25.07
CA LEU A 86 -15.08 -12.07 -24.71
C LEU A 86 -15.09 -10.63 -24.19
N ALA A 87 -15.86 -9.73 -24.82
CA ALA A 87 -16.01 -8.35 -24.37
C ALA A 87 -16.67 -8.26 -22.98
N ALA A 88 -17.65 -9.12 -22.67
CA ALA A 88 -18.26 -9.20 -21.35
C ALA A 88 -17.26 -9.70 -20.28
N TYR A 89 -16.44 -10.71 -20.62
CA TYR A 89 -15.37 -11.18 -19.75
C TYR A 89 -14.33 -10.09 -19.47
N GLU A 90 -13.88 -9.38 -20.52
CA GLU A 90 -12.93 -8.28 -20.38
C GLU A 90 -13.44 -7.20 -19.42
N ARG A 91 -14.67 -6.73 -19.61
CA ARG A 91 -15.34 -5.79 -18.69
C ARG A 91 -15.38 -6.30 -17.26
N HIS A 92 -15.69 -7.59 -17.09
CA HIS A 92 -15.71 -8.21 -15.77
C HIS A 92 -14.32 -8.22 -15.11
N THR A 93 -13.26 -8.56 -15.85
CA THR A 93 -11.90 -8.53 -15.30
C THR A 93 -11.45 -7.11 -14.92
N THR A 94 -11.83 -6.10 -15.70
CA THR A 94 -11.58 -4.69 -15.39
C THR A 94 -12.34 -4.26 -14.14
N PHE A 95 -13.61 -4.67 -14.00
CA PHE A 95 -14.39 -4.42 -12.79
C PHE A 95 -13.71 -5.04 -11.55
N LEU A 96 -13.27 -6.30 -11.63
CA LEU A 96 -12.58 -6.96 -10.52
C LEU A 96 -11.24 -6.30 -10.17
N ARG A 97 -10.46 -5.89 -11.17
CA ARG A 97 -9.21 -5.17 -10.97
C ARG A 97 -9.42 -3.85 -10.24
N ARG A 98 -10.41 -3.06 -10.68
CA ARG A 98 -10.80 -1.80 -10.02
C ARG A 98 -11.26 -2.01 -8.59
N ALA A 99 -12.08 -3.02 -8.33
CA ALA A 99 -12.54 -3.34 -6.98
C ALA A 99 -11.36 -3.66 -6.04
N ARG A 100 -10.39 -4.47 -6.51
CA ARG A 100 -9.17 -4.79 -5.74
C ARG A 100 -8.30 -3.56 -5.50
N GLN A 101 -8.15 -2.69 -6.49
CA GLN A 101 -7.40 -1.43 -6.32
C GLN A 101 -8.08 -0.48 -5.34
N GLU A 102 -9.41 -0.39 -5.37
CA GLU A 102 -10.17 0.42 -4.42
C GLU A 102 -10.01 -0.09 -2.99
N GLU A 103 -10.06 -1.41 -2.80
CA GLU A 103 -9.78 -2.04 -1.52
C GLU A 103 -8.33 -1.79 -1.07
N ALA A 104 -7.35 -1.92 -1.97
CA ALA A 104 -5.94 -1.66 -1.67
C ALA A 104 -5.67 -0.20 -1.26
N VAL A 105 -6.20 0.77 -2.00
CA VAL A 105 -6.10 2.20 -1.65
C VAL A 105 -6.80 2.47 -0.33
N GLY A 106 -7.98 1.89 -0.10
CA GLY A 106 -8.71 2.01 1.17
C GLY A 106 -7.90 1.48 2.36
N ALA A 107 -7.28 0.30 2.21
CA ALA A 107 -6.41 -0.28 3.22
C ALA A 107 -5.15 0.59 3.46
N ALA A 108 -4.51 1.08 2.40
CA ALA A 108 -3.35 1.96 2.52
C ALA A 108 -3.71 3.29 3.22
N MET A 109 -4.89 3.85 2.96
CA MET A 109 -5.38 5.05 3.66
C MET A 109 -5.70 4.75 5.13
N ALA A 110 -6.25 3.57 5.43
CA ALA A 110 -6.52 3.13 6.80
C ALA A 110 -5.23 2.99 7.62
N ASP A 111 -4.10 2.61 7.01
CA ASP A 111 -2.78 2.57 7.66
C ASP A 111 -2.23 3.97 8.01
N VAL A 112 -2.60 5.02 7.28
CA VAL A 112 -2.11 6.39 7.51
C VAL A 112 -2.71 7.00 8.78
N VAL A 113 -4.00 6.77 9.03
CA VAL A 113 -4.75 7.37 10.15
C VAL A 113 -4.11 7.07 11.52
N PRO A 114 -3.82 5.82 11.91
CA PRO A 114 -3.25 5.52 13.23
C PRO A 114 -1.82 6.08 13.38
N VAL A 115 -1.01 6.06 12.32
CA VAL A 115 0.34 6.65 12.36
C VAL A 115 0.27 8.15 12.56
N ASN A 116 -0.67 8.83 11.89
CA ASN A 116 -0.88 10.27 12.05
C ASN A 116 -1.35 10.63 13.47
N ASN A 117 -2.28 9.85 14.03
CA ASN A 117 -2.73 10.04 15.41
C ASN A 117 -1.57 9.86 16.41
N LEU A 118 -0.74 8.83 16.23
CA LEU A 118 0.41 8.59 17.09
C LEU A 118 1.47 9.71 17.00
N ILE A 119 1.64 10.31 15.81
CA ILE A 119 2.51 11.49 15.65
C ILE A 119 1.96 12.67 16.44
N ASN A 120 0.64 12.91 16.40
CA ASN A 120 0.01 13.97 17.19
C ASN A 120 0.19 13.71 18.69
N ASP A 121 -0.06 12.50 19.17
CA ASP A 121 0.13 12.13 20.58
C ASP A 121 1.58 12.35 21.05
N LEU A 122 2.56 12.02 20.18
CA LEU A 122 3.97 12.28 20.46
C LEU A 122 4.30 13.78 20.48
N GLN A 123 3.71 14.57 19.58
CA GLN A 123 3.87 16.02 19.55
C GLN A 123 3.32 16.66 20.82
N ASP A 124 2.11 16.28 21.25
CA ASP A 124 1.51 16.74 22.50
C ASP A 124 2.40 16.39 23.70
N ALA A 125 2.92 15.17 23.75
CA ALA A 125 3.85 14.75 24.80
C ALA A 125 5.15 15.56 24.79
N LEU A 126 5.69 15.89 23.61
CA LEU A 126 6.89 16.72 23.48
C LEU A 126 6.63 18.16 23.93
N GLU A 127 5.49 18.74 23.57
CA GLU A 127 5.09 20.07 24.03
C GLU A 127 4.93 20.12 25.55
N ALA A 128 4.29 19.10 26.14
CA ALA A 128 4.21 18.96 27.59
C ALA A 128 5.60 18.88 28.24
N ARG A 129 6.55 18.16 27.64
CA ARG A 129 7.95 18.10 28.13
C ARG A 129 8.69 19.43 27.96
N ARG A 130 8.47 20.16 26.87
CA ARG A 130 9.02 21.52 26.70
C ARG A 130 8.51 22.46 27.78
N ALA A 131 7.22 22.40 28.11
CA ALA A 131 6.66 23.19 29.20
C ALA A 131 7.30 22.85 30.56
N GLN A 132 7.53 21.55 30.83
CA GLN A 132 8.25 21.11 32.02
C GLN A 132 9.69 21.62 32.06
N LEU A 133 10.40 21.64 30.93
CA LEU A 133 11.76 22.16 30.86
C LEU A 133 11.80 23.66 31.17
N VAL A 134 10.88 24.43 30.60
CA VAL A 134 10.75 25.87 30.89
C VAL A 134 10.48 26.11 32.38
N ALA A 135 9.62 25.29 33.00
CA ALA A 135 9.35 25.36 34.43
C ALA A 135 10.56 24.98 35.29
N ALA A 136 11.34 23.95 34.90
CA ALA A 136 12.56 23.58 35.60
C ALA A 136 13.63 24.70 35.51
N GLN A 137 13.79 25.29 34.32
CA GLN A 137 14.69 26.41 34.10
C GLN A 137 14.29 27.66 34.89
N SER A 138 12.98 27.96 34.97
CA SER A 138 12.50 29.10 35.76
C SER A 138 12.73 28.88 37.25
N ALA A 139 12.47 27.66 37.77
CA ALA A 139 12.76 27.30 39.15
C ALA A 139 14.25 27.44 39.48
N LYS A 140 15.16 26.97 38.59
CA LYS A 140 16.61 27.16 38.75
C LYS A 140 16.98 28.64 38.83
N ARG A 141 16.46 29.46 37.91
CA ARG A 141 16.70 30.93 37.89
C ARG A 141 16.20 31.61 39.16
N GLN A 142 15.06 31.17 39.69
CA GLN A 142 14.51 31.68 40.94
C GLN A 142 15.46 31.39 42.12
N VAL A 143 15.97 30.16 42.24
CA VAL A 143 16.93 29.83 43.31
C VAL A 143 18.22 30.66 43.19
N PHE A 144 18.72 30.88 41.97
CA PHE A 144 19.85 31.79 41.75
C PHE A 144 19.55 33.23 42.21
N ALA A 145 18.35 33.73 41.94
CA ALA A 145 17.93 35.07 42.38
C ALA A 145 17.85 35.16 43.91
N GLU A 146 17.32 34.13 44.58
CA GLU A 146 17.28 34.03 46.05
C GLU A 146 18.69 34.03 46.65
N ILE A 147 19.63 33.24 46.11
CA ILE A 147 21.04 33.23 46.53
C ILE A 147 21.68 34.62 46.36
N THR A 148 21.44 35.26 45.21
CA THR A 148 21.98 36.59 44.92
C THR A 148 21.41 37.65 45.87
N ALA A 149 20.13 37.56 46.22
CA ALA A 149 19.49 38.45 47.17
C ALA A 149 20.04 38.27 48.59
N ALA A 150 20.17 37.01 49.04
CA ALA A 150 20.78 36.68 50.33
C ALA A 150 22.21 37.24 50.45
N ALA A 151 23.02 37.12 49.39
CA ALA A 151 24.38 37.66 49.35
C ALA A 151 24.46 39.20 49.39
N ARG A 152 23.38 39.91 49.03
CA ARG A 152 23.30 41.39 49.04
C ARG A 152 22.64 41.96 50.29
N SER A 153 22.14 41.13 51.19
CA SER A 153 21.47 41.57 52.41
C SER A 153 22.46 42.23 53.38
N PRO A 154 22.12 43.39 54.00
CA PRO A 154 22.99 44.03 54.97
C PRO A 154 23.19 43.13 56.20
N ALA A 155 24.43 42.74 56.48
CA ALA A 155 24.77 41.84 57.56
C ALA A 155 24.67 42.55 58.93
N VAL A 156 23.86 42.01 59.83
CA VAL A 156 24.03 42.19 61.28
C VAL A 156 25.04 41.14 61.71
N PHE A 157 26.20 41.52 62.23
CA PHE A 157 27.27 40.58 62.59
C PHE A 157 27.13 40.11 64.04
N THR A 158 26.27 39.12 64.28
CA THR A 158 26.24 38.32 65.51
C THR A 158 26.57 36.87 65.17
N GLU A 159 27.03 36.07 66.14
CA GLU A 159 27.29 34.64 65.89
C GLU A 159 26.03 33.89 65.44
N GLU A 160 24.87 34.20 66.04
CA GLU A 160 23.58 33.62 65.67
C GLU A 160 23.15 33.99 64.25
N SER A 161 23.34 35.25 63.83
CA SER A 161 22.99 35.68 62.46
C SER A 161 23.92 35.05 61.41
N CYS A 162 25.20 34.87 61.73
CA CYS A 162 26.14 34.16 60.86
C CYS A 162 25.79 32.67 60.73
N ALA A 163 25.42 32.00 61.82
CA ALA A 163 24.99 30.60 61.79
C ALA A 163 23.70 30.40 60.98
N TRP A 164 22.72 31.30 61.16
CA TRP A 164 21.47 31.28 60.41
C TRP A 164 21.68 31.51 58.90
N ALA A 165 22.49 32.50 58.53
CA ALA A 165 22.81 32.78 57.13
C ALA A 165 23.57 31.63 56.45
N ALA A 166 24.46 30.94 57.17
CA ALA A 166 25.15 29.76 56.67
C ALA A 166 24.18 28.59 56.42
N ALA A 167 23.22 28.37 57.31
CA ALA A 167 22.19 27.35 57.16
C ALA A 167 21.24 27.66 55.98
N GLU A 168 20.83 28.92 55.82
CA GLU A 168 20.00 29.37 54.71
C GLU A 168 20.71 29.19 53.36
N LEU A 169 21.98 29.59 53.27
CA LEU A 169 22.78 29.40 52.06
C LEU A 169 22.96 27.91 51.73
N ALA A 170 23.22 27.05 52.73
CA ALA A 170 23.31 25.61 52.53
C ALA A 170 21.99 25.00 52.00
N ALA A 171 20.84 25.47 52.51
CA ALA A 171 19.53 25.06 52.01
C ALA A 171 19.29 25.52 50.56
N LEU A 172 19.66 26.76 50.22
CA LEU A 172 19.53 27.28 48.85
C LEU A 172 20.44 26.54 47.85
N LEU A 173 21.68 26.24 48.23
CA LEU A 173 22.59 25.44 47.41
C LEU A 173 22.06 24.02 47.17
N THR A 174 21.46 23.41 48.19
CA THR A 174 20.80 22.11 48.05
C THR A 174 19.61 22.19 47.08
N ARG A 175 18.75 23.22 47.21
CA ARG A 175 17.63 23.47 46.29
C ARG A 175 18.12 23.73 44.85
N LEU A 176 19.27 24.39 44.69
CA LEU A 176 19.85 24.64 43.37
C LEU A 176 20.31 23.33 42.71
N GLY A 177 20.97 22.45 43.46
CA GLY A 177 21.36 21.12 42.97
C GLY A 177 20.14 20.31 42.50
N GLN A 178 19.07 20.28 43.32
CA GLN A 178 17.82 19.62 42.94
C GLN A 178 17.16 20.23 41.69
N ALA A 179 17.23 21.55 41.53
CA ALA A 179 16.69 22.21 40.34
C ALA A 179 17.50 21.88 39.07
N GLN A 180 18.83 21.78 39.20
CA GLN A 180 19.72 21.38 38.10
C GLN A 180 19.49 19.90 37.70
N GLU A 181 19.35 19.01 38.67
CA GLU A 181 19.03 17.60 38.42
C GLU A 181 17.68 17.46 37.69
N ARG A 182 16.64 18.15 38.15
CA ARG A 182 15.33 18.14 37.49
C ARG A 182 15.36 18.65 36.05
N GLU A 183 16.13 19.71 35.77
CA GLU A 183 16.32 20.21 34.41
C GLU A 183 17.01 19.16 33.53
N ALA A 184 18.10 18.56 34.02
CA ALA A 184 18.83 17.51 33.31
C ALA A 184 17.96 16.27 33.07
N GLU A 185 17.13 15.87 34.03
CA GLU A 185 16.18 14.77 33.89
C GLU A 185 15.15 15.02 32.77
N VAL A 186 14.60 16.24 32.70
CA VAL A 186 13.64 16.61 31.64
C VAL A 186 14.34 16.67 30.28
N GLU A 187 15.56 17.21 30.21
CA GLU A 187 16.36 17.21 28.97
C GLU A 187 16.67 15.80 28.49
N MET A 188 17.09 14.91 29.39
CA MET A 188 17.32 13.49 29.06
C MET A 188 16.03 12.81 28.62
N ALA A 189 14.90 13.09 29.27
CA ALA A 189 13.61 12.54 28.87
C ALA A 189 13.22 13.01 27.46
N MET A 190 13.42 14.29 27.13
CA MET A 190 13.21 14.83 25.78
C MET A 190 14.14 14.18 24.74
N ALA A 191 15.42 14.01 25.07
CA ALA A 191 16.39 13.35 24.19
C ALA A 191 16.00 11.90 23.88
N ARG A 192 15.45 11.17 24.87
CA ARG A 192 14.95 9.80 24.70
C ARG A 192 13.71 9.71 23.80
N MET A 193 12.96 10.80 23.60
CA MET A 193 11.79 10.80 22.71
C MET A 193 12.18 10.95 21.23
N MET A 194 13.36 11.51 20.92
CA MET A 194 13.78 11.79 19.54
C MET A 194 13.80 10.56 18.60
N PRO A 195 14.28 9.38 19.01
CA PRO A 195 14.23 8.19 18.16
C PRO A 195 12.79 7.81 17.76
N SER A 196 11.83 7.95 18.68
CA SER A 196 10.42 7.63 18.39
C SER A 196 9.83 8.52 17.30
N PHE A 197 10.16 9.81 17.29
CA PHE A 197 9.76 10.72 16.21
C PHE A 197 10.30 10.29 14.85
N LEU A 198 11.59 9.98 14.77
CA LEU A 198 12.23 9.56 13.51
C LEU A 198 11.58 8.29 12.96
N VAL A 199 11.31 7.31 13.82
CA VAL A 199 10.64 6.06 13.44
C VAL A 199 9.21 6.32 12.97
N MET A 200 8.45 7.19 13.64
CA MET A 200 7.07 7.50 13.22
C MET A 200 7.00 8.29 11.91
N PHE A 201 7.88 9.25 11.68
CA PHE A 201 7.96 9.95 10.40
C PHE A 201 8.35 9.00 9.25
N TRP A 202 9.23 8.05 9.51
CA TRP A 202 9.56 7.00 8.57
C TRP A 202 8.35 6.13 8.22
N HIS A 203 7.60 5.65 9.22
CA HIS A 203 6.37 4.88 8.99
C HIS A 203 5.31 5.68 8.23
N LEU A 204 5.15 6.98 8.52
CA LEU A 204 4.24 7.85 7.78
C LEU A 204 4.67 7.97 6.32
N GLY A 205 5.97 8.10 6.06
CA GLY A 205 6.52 8.15 4.71
C GLY A 205 6.19 6.87 3.92
N ILE A 206 6.39 5.71 4.53
CA ILE A 206 6.04 4.41 3.93
C ILE A 206 4.53 4.32 3.65
N ALA A 207 3.69 4.67 4.63
CA ALA A 207 2.24 4.59 4.48
C ALA A 207 1.74 5.52 3.37
N LYS A 208 2.24 6.76 3.31
CA LYS A 208 1.91 7.69 2.22
C LYS A 208 2.40 7.20 0.85
N ALA A 209 3.59 6.62 0.78
CA ALA A 209 4.12 6.06 -0.47
C ALA A 209 3.22 4.94 -1.00
N ARG A 210 2.69 4.06 -0.14
CA ARG A 210 1.74 3.01 -0.53
C ARG A 210 0.47 3.59 -1.14
N VAL A 211 -0.13 4.59 -0.48
CA VAL A 211 -1.33 5.29 -1.01
C VAL A 211 -1.06 5.88 -2.38
N VAL A 212 0.12 6.49 -2.59
CA VAL A 212 0.50 7.07 -3.88
C VAL A 212 0.70 5.98 -4.94
N CYS A 213 1.40 4.89 -4.64
CA CYS A 213 1.61 3.78 -5.58
C CYS A 213 0.29 3.13 -6.00
N ASP A 214 -0.57 2.80 -5.03
CA ASP A 214 -1.87 2.15 -5.29
C ASP A 214 -2.83 3.11 -6.00
N GLY A 215 -2.81 4.39 -5.63
CA GLY A 215 -3.58 5.44 -6.30
C GLY A 215 -3.11 5.72 -7.74
N ALA A 216 -1.80 5.71 -7.99
CA ALA A 216 -1.23 5.92 -9.33
C ALA A 216 -1.62 4.80 -10.30
N MET A 217 -1.56 3.53 -9.85
CA MET A 217 -2.03 2.39 -10.66
C MET A 217 -3.50 2.55 -11.06
N ARG A 218 -4.36 2.96 -10.12
CA ARG A 218 -5.79 3.22 -10.39
C ARG A 218 -6.00 4.38 -11.36
N PHE A 219 -5.20 5.44 -11.27
CA PHE A 219 -5.27 6.59 -12.17
C PHE A 219 -4.90 6.19 -13.60
N GLU A 220 -3.79 5.48 -13.79
CA GLU A 220 -3.34 5.02 -15.11
C GLU A 220 -4.37 4.10 -15.77
N GLU A 221 -4.95 3.15 -15.02
CA GLU A 221 -5.99 2.26 -15.54
C GLU A 221 -7.26 3.04 -15.92
N SER A 222 -7.64 4.05 -15.11
CA SER A 222 -8.79 4.90 -15.40
C SER A 222 -8.57 5.74 -16.67
N VAL A 223 -7.38 6.31 -16.85
CA VAL A 223 -7.00 7.05 -18.06
C VAL A 223 -6.97 6.14 -19.29
N SER A 224 -6.48 4.91 -19.16
CA SER A 224 -6.46 3.94 -20.25
C SER A 224 -7.86 3.63 -20.76
N VAL A 225 -8.82 3.37 -19.85
CA VAL A 225 -10.21 3.10 -20.23
C VAL A 225 -10.88 4.30 -20.88
N LEU A 226 -10.58 5.52 -20.42
CA LEU A 226 -11.10 6.73 -21.07
C LEU A 226 -10.54 6.92 -22.48
N ARG A 227 -9.26 6.62 -22.71
CA ARG A 227 -8.66 6.67 -24.05
C ARG A 227 -9.30 5.66 -25.00
N GLU A 228 -9.55 4.44 -24.52
CA GLU A 228 -10.19 3.38 -25.31
C GLU A 228 -11.64 3.74 -25.68
N TYR A 229 -12.38 4.38 -24.79
CA TYR A 229 -13.75 4.84 -25.09
C TYR A 229 -13.81 5.99 -26.11
N MET A 230 -12.73 6.78 -26.24
CA MET A 230 -12.68 7.91 -27.17
C MET A 230 -12.02 7.59 -28.53
N ALA A 231 -11.47 6.37 -28.70
CA ALA A 231 -10.89 5.89 -29.95
C ALA A 231 -11.94 5.21 -30.82
#